data_AF-B0T763-F1
#
_entry.id   AF-B0T763-F1
#
_cell.length_a   1.000
_cell.length_b   1.000
_cell.length_c   1.000
_cell.angle_alpha   90.00
_cell.angle_beta   90.00
_cell.angle_gamma   90.00
#
_symmetry.space_group_name_H-M   'P 1'
#
loop_
_entity.id
_entity.type
_entity.pdbx_description
1 polymer ?
#
loop_
_entity_poly.entity_id
_entity_poly.type
_entity_poly.pdbx_seq_one_letter_code
_entity_poly.pdbx_strand_id
1 'polypeptide(L)'
;MANVTSLRSVVESAIQRASSATGVDFTFLMGAAKRESGFNPNAKAGTSSASGLFQFVDQTWLSTLKKHGAKYGYARYADLIQQGSDGKYRVTGDEARKAVLGLKLDPHAASLMAGELTSDHASYLRGRVGRSPTAGELYAAHFLGPQGSARLIEAVNASPGASAAAMFPDAAAANRTIFYREGRPATVGEVYANLTRTGGATRDTTPDAAPRDTPNTDQGFVQYATGRRLERIQQQEALVNLILRGSQDADDGFSLASNSGGSSASRMTSSMFSSEMLRVLSDASDKAKR
;
A
#
# COMPACT_ATOMS: atom_id res chain seq x y z
N MET A 1 -5.36 -9.66 24.34
CA MET A 1 -6.22 -9.56 23.15
C MET A 1 -6.29 -8.15 22.54
N ALA A 2 -6.12 -7.06 23.29
CA ALA A 2 -6.17 -5.68 22.77
C ALA A 2 -5.15 -5.35 21.65
N ASN A 3 -3.93 -5.90 21.69
CA ASN A 3 -2.89 -5.64 20.69
C ASN A 3 -3.18 -6.24 19.30
N VAL A 4 -3.91 -7.35 19.22
CA VAL A 4 -4.24 -8.00 17.93
C VAL A 4 -5.33 -7.25 17.19
N THR A 5 -6.33 -6.74 17.91
CA THR A 5 -7.39 -5.89 17.33
C THR A 5 -6.82 -4.57 16.81
N SER A 6 -5.83 -3.99 17.51
CA SER A 6 -5.13 -2.78 17.09
C SER A 6 -4.27 -2.99 15.83
N LEU A 7 -3.54 -4.11 15.73
CA LEU A 7 -2.73 -4.39 14.54
C LEU A 7 -3.60 -4.57 13.29
N ARG A 8 -4.74 -5.25 13.45
CA ARG A 8 -5.68 -5.47 12.35
C ARG A 8 -6.28 -4.16 11.82
N SER A 9 -6.63 -3.23 12.72
CA SER A 9 -7.17 -1.92 12.31
C SER A 9 -6.13 -1.04 11.62
N VAL A 10 -4.86 -1.12 12.04
CA VAL A 10 -3.73 -0.44 11.36
C VAL A 10 -3.55 -0.98 9.93
N VAL A 11 -3.53 -2.30 9.77
CA VAL A 11 -3.41 -2.96 8.46
C VAL A 11 -4.57 -2.58 7.54
N GLU A 12 -5.80 -2.67 8.02
CA GLU A 12 -6.99 -2.32 7.24
C GLU A 12 -6.97 -0.86 6.79
N SER A 13 -6.62 0.05 7.71
CA SER A 13 -6.49 1.48 7.40
C SER A 13 -5.38 1.76 6.38
N ALA A 14 -4.25 1.04 6.47
CA ALA A 14 -3.14 1.15 5.52
C ALA A 14 -3.57 0.70 4.12
N ILE A 15 -4.28 -0.42 4.03
CA ILE A 15 -4.81 -0.95 2.77
C ILE A 15 -5.86 -0.01 2.18
N GLN A 16 -6.76 0.55 2.99
CA GLN A 16 -7.76 1.53 2.53
C GLN A 16 -7.11 2.78 1.93
N ARG A 17 -6.07 3.31 2.58
CA ARG A 17 -5.30 4.45 2.06
C ARG A 17 -4.62 4.11 0.74
N ALA A 18 -3.98 2.94 0.66
CA ALA A 18 -3.30 2.52 -0.56
C ALA A 18 -4.27 2.31 -1.72
N SER A 19 -5.42 1.69 -1.47
CA SER A 19 -6.50 1.56 -2.47
C SER A 19 -6.91 2.92 -3.02
N SER A 20 -7.19 3.87 -2.13
CA SER A 20 -7.60 5.23 -2.51
C SER A 20 -6.52 5.98 -3.29
N ALA A 21 -5.24 5.78 -2.94
CA ALA A 21 -4.11 6.50 -3.54
C ALA A 21 -3.64 5.93 -4.89
N THR A 22 -3.81 4.62 -5.09
CA THR A 22 -3.33 3.89 -6.28
C THR A 22 -4.43 3.57 -7.28
N GLY A 23 -5.70 3.66 -6.86
CA GLY A 23 -6.86 3.28 -7.66
C GLY A 23 -7.09 1.77 -7.75
N VAL A 24 -6.30 0.96 -7.04
CA VAL A 24 -6.51 -0.49 -6.94
C VAL A 24 -7.64 -0.79 -5.95
N ASP A 25 -8.47 -1.75 -6.29
CA ASP A 25 -9.61 -2.16 -5.47
C ASP A 25 -9.20 -2.59 -4.05
N PHE A 26 -9.94 -2.11 -3.05
CA PHE A 26 -9.67 -2.38 -1.64
C PHE A 26 -9.83 -3.88 -1.31
N THR A 27 -10.88 -4.51 -1.83
CA THR A 27 -11.15 -5.93 -1.59
C THR A 27 -10.06 -6.82 -2.20
N PHE A 28 -9.54 -6.46 -3.36
CA PHE A 28 -8.38 -7.12 -3.95
C PHE A 28 -7.14 -7.04 -3.04
N LEU A 29 -6.77 -5.84 -2.57
CA LEU A 29 -5.59 -5.69 -1.70
C LEU A 29 -5.76 -6.41 -0.36
N MET A 30 -6.97 -6.41 0.21
CA MET A 30 -7.28 -7.20 1.41
C MET A 30 -7.15 -8.71 1.16
N GLY A 31 -7.63 -9.18 0.00
CA GLY A 31 -7.51 -10.58 -0.42
C GLY A 31 -6.05 -11.00 -0.58
N ALA A 32 -5.24 -10.17 -1.23
CA ALA A 32 -3.81 -10.38 -1.38
C ALA A 32 -3.10 -10.41 -0.01
N ALA A 33 -3.30 -9.42 0.85
CA ALA A 33 -2.67 -9.40 2.19
C ALA A 33 -3.05 -10.61 3.06
N LYS A 34 -4.32 -11.05 3.00
CA LYS A 34 -4.78 -12.27 3.69
C LYS A 34 -4.03 -13.49 3.22
N ARG A 35 -3.84 -13.61 1.90
CA ARG A 35 -3.24 -14.79 1.27
C ARG A 35 -1.73 -14.85 1.46
N GLU A 36 -1.06 -13.71 1.31
CA GLU A 36 0.40 -13.63 1.39
C GLU A 36 0.90 -13.78 2.83
N SER A 37 0.23 -13.18 3.81
CA SER A 37 0.76 -13.12 5.18
C SER A 37 -0.27 -13.42 6.28
N GLY A 38 -1.54 -13.66 5.95
CA GLY A 38 -2.60 -13.73 6.95
C GLY A 38 -2.80 -12.41 7.70
N PHE A 39 -2.53 -11.26 7.04
CA PHE A 39 -2.49 -9.93 7.64
C PHE A 39 -1.35 -9.68 8.66
N ASN A 40 -0.30 -10.50 8.65
CA ASN A 40 0.87 -10.31 9.51
C ASN A 40 1.94 -9.45 8.81
N PRO A 41 2.13 -8.18 9.19
CA PRO A 41 3.15 -7.32 8.56
C PRO A 41 4.58 -7.74 8.89
N ASN A 42 4.79 -8.63 9.86
CA ASN A 42 6.10 -9.16 10.22
C ASN A 42 6.36 -10.56 9.62
N ALA A 43 5.49 -11.04 8.73
CA ALA A 43 5.67 -12.33 8.07
C ALA A 43 6.99 -12.40 7.28
N LYS A 44 7.65 -13.55 7.34
CA LYS A 44 8.91 -13.83 6.63
C LYS A 44 8.85 -15.25 6.09
N ALA A 45 9.14 -15.40 4.79
CA ALA A 45 9.26 -16.71 4.19
C ALA A 45 10.59 -17.36 4.60
N GLY A 46 10.59 -18.68 4.85
CA GLY A 46 11.80 -19.43 5.21
C GLY A 46 12.73 -19.74 4.03
N THR A 47 12.22 -19.67 2.80
CA THR A 47 12.91 -20.14 1.58
C THR A 47 13.24 -19.02 0.60
N SER A 48 12.88 -17.77 0.89
CA SER A 48 13.11 -16.62 0.00
C SER A 48 13.25 -15.33 0.80
N SER A 49 13.58 -14.23 0.10
CA SER A 49 13.61 -12.90 0.70
C SER A 49 12.22 -12.27 0.89
N ALA A 50 11.15 -13.01 0.59
CA ALA A 50 9.79 -12.54 0.70
C ALA A 50 9.46 -12.23 2.17
N SER A 51 9.01 -11.01 2.44
CA SER A 51 8.58 -10.60 3.78
C SER A 51 7.55 -9.47 3.74
N GLY A 52 6.91 -9.24 4.88
CA GLY A 52 5.94 -8.18 5.03
C GLY A 52 4.51 -8.61 4.72
N LEU A 53 3.60 -7.65 4.81
CA LEU A 53 2.17 -7.83 4.62
C LEU A 53 1.80 -8.46 3.26
N PHE A 54 2.59 -8.16 2.22
CA PHE A 54 2.40 -8.61 0.84
C PHE A 54 3.56 -9.50 0.33
N GLN A 55 4.37 -10.04 1.24
CA GLN A 55 5.45 -10.98 0.89
C GLN A 55 6.38 -10.50 -0.24
N PHE A 56 6.77 -9.22 -0.22
CA PHE A 56 7.67 -8.66 -1.23
C PHE A 56 9.07 -9.32 -1.18
N VAL A 57 9.51 -9.88 -2.31
CA VAL A 57 10.91 -10.25 -2.53
C VAL A 57 11.76 -9.00 -2.76
N ASP A 58 13.04 -9.06 -2.38
CA ASP A 58 13.94 -7.88 -2.35
C ASP A 58 14.00 -7.13 -3.69
N GLN A 59 14.17 -7.82 -4.82
CA GLN A 59 14.29 -7.14 -6.12
C GLN A 59 13.01 -6.42 -6.53
N THR A 60 11.85 -7.06 -6.35
CA THR A 60 10.55 -6.43 -6.64
C THR A 60 10.33 -5.23 -5.73
N TRP A 61 10.63 -5.35 -4.44
CA TRP A 61 10.52 -4.23 -3.50
C TRP A 61 11.37 -3.04 -3.94
N LEU A 62 12.66 -3.28 -4.24
CA LEU A 62 13.58 -2.22 -4.61
C LEU A 62 13.17 -1.54 -5.92
N SER A 63 12.74 -2.31 -6.91
CA SER A 63 12.22 -1.79 -8.18
C SER A 63 10.98 -0.91 -7.96
N THR A 64 9.98 -1.42 -7.24
CA THR A 64 8.72 -0.70 -7.00
C THR A 64 8.95 0.57 -6.17
N LEU A 65 9.76 0.48 -5.10
CA LEU A 65 10.08 1.62 -4.26
C LEU A 65 10.92 2.66 -4.99
N LYS A 66 11.87 2.25 -5.85
CA LYS A 66 12.62 3.17 -6.69
C LYS A 66 11.69 3.96 -7.62
N LYS A 67 10.74 3.28 -8.24
CA LYS A 67 9.83 3.87 -9.23
C LYS A 67 8.78 4.78 -8.60
N HIS A 68 8.21 4.37 -7.47
CA HIS A 68 6.99 5.01 -6.93
C HIS A 68 7.15 5.63 -5.55
N GLY A 69 8.22 5.31 -4.81
CA GLY A 69 8.39 5.71 -3.42
C GLY A 69 8.32 7.22 -3.20
N ALA A 70 8.86 8.01 -4.13
CA ALA A 70 8.85 9.47 -4.06
C ALA A 70 7.42 10.05 -4.02
N LYS A 71 6.46 9.45 -4.73
CA LYS A 71 5.04 9.88 -4.76
C LYS A 71 4.39 9.87 -3.37
N TYR A 72 4.93 9.07 -2.45
CA TYR A 72 4.35 8.84 -1.13
C TYR A 72 5.26 9.26 0.03
N GLY A 73 6.25 10.11 -0.23
CA GLY A 73 7.16 10.62 0.81
C GLY A 73 8.34 9.69 1.13
N TYR A 74 8.55 8.61 0.36
CA TYR A 74 9.72 7.73 0.50
C TYR A 74 10.87 8.09 -0.45
N ALA A 75 10.92 9.33 -0.97
CA ALA A 75 11.93 9.79 -1.93
C ALA A 75 13.36 9.49 -1.44
N ARG A 76 13.67 9.82 -0.17
CA ARG A 76 14.98 9.58 0.43
C ARG A 76 15.39 8.10 0.45
N TYR A 77 14.43 7.18 0.53
CA TYR A 77 14.70 5.74 0.43
C TYR A 77 14.87 5.30 -1.02
N ALA A 78 14.03 5.83 -1.93
CA ALA A 78 14.10 5.55 -3.35
C ALA A 78 15.43 6.03 -3.98
N ASP A 79 15.98 7.15 -3.51
CA ASP A 79 17.25 7.71 -3.99
C ASP A 79 18.46 6.83 -3.64
N LEU A 80 18.40 6.09 -2.53
CA LEU A 80 19.43 5.13 -2.13
C LEU A 80 19.48 3.89 -3.04
N ILE A 81 18.43 3.66 -3.83
CA ILE A 81 18.31 2.51 -4.71
C ILE A 81 18.90 2.88 -6.09
N GLN A 82 19.89 2.09 -6.51
CA GLN A 82 20.56 2.22 -7.80
C GLN A 82 20.22 1.02 -8.68
N GLN A 83 19.96 1.28 -9.96
CA GLN A 83 19.83 0.23 -10.96
C GLN A 83 21.19 0.04 -11.64
N GLY A 84 21.72 -1.17 -11.59
CA GLY A 84 22.96 -1.52 -12.28
C GLY A 84 22.75 -1.66 -13.79
N SER A 85 23.85 -1.73 -14.54
CA SER A 85 23.83 -2.01 -15.99
C SER A 85 23.22 -3.39 -16.32
N ASP A 86 23.20 -4.31 -15.36
CA ASP A 86 22.53 -5.61 -15.44
C ASP A 86 21.02 -5.55 -15.16
N GLY A 87 20.46 -4.35 -14.99
CA GLY A 87 19.06 -4.12 -14.72
C GLY A 87 18.62 -4.40 -13.28
N LYS A 88 19.50 -4.92 -12.42
CA LYS A 88 19.17 -5.26 -11.02
C LYS A 88 19.26 -4.03 -10.11
N TYR A 89 18.40 -3.99 -9.12
CA TYR A 89 18.36 -2.92 -8.13
C TYR A 89 19.18 -3.26 -6.89
N ARG A 90 19.98 -2.30 -6.42
CA ARG A 90 20.89 -2.44 -5.27
C ARG A 90 20.86 -1.20 -4.40
N VAL A 91 21.21 -1.37 -3.13
CA VAL A 91 21.41 -0.29 -2.17
C VAL A 91 22.82 -0.44 -1.61
N THR A 92 23.62 0.62 -1.68
CA THR A 92 25.00 0.62 -1.20
C THR A 92 25.04 0.90 0.30
N GLY A 93 25.77 0.08 1.05
CA GLY A 93 25.90 0.17 2.50
C GLY A 93 24.84 -0.64 3.25
N ASP A 94 25.28 -1.38 4.27
CA ASP A 94 24.42 -2.33 5.00
C ASP A 94 23.29 -1.63 5.74
N GLU A 95 23.57 -0.48 6.35
CA GLU A 95 22.59 0.28 7.14
C GLU A 95 21.52 0.90 6.25
N ALA A 96 21.92 1.44 5.10
CA ALA A 96 21.00 1.93 4.08
C ALA A 96 20.14 0.79 3.53
N ARG A 97 20.75 -0.35 3.21
CA ARG A 97 20.04 -1.55 2.73
C ARG A 97 19.03 -2.04 3.76
N LYS A 98 19.40 -2.11 5.03
CA LYS A 98 18.51 -2.50 6.14
C LYS A 98 17.34 -1.54 6.29
N ALA A 99 17.59 -0.22 6.21
CA ALA A 99 16.54 0.78 6.29
C ALA A 99 15.54 0.66 5.12
N VAL A 100 16.04 0.53 3.89
CA VAL A 100 15.21 0.40 2.68
C VAL A 100 14.38 -0.89 2.69
N LEU A 101 14.97 -2.04 3.06
CA LEU A 101 14.26 -3.32 3.10
C LEU A 101 13.36 -3.46 4.33
N GLY A 102 13.67 -2.75 5.42
CA GLY A 102 12.84 -2.72 6.63
C GLY A 102 11.45 -2.16 6.38
N LEU A 103 11.30 -1.24 5.41
CA LEU A 103 10.01 -0.70 4.99
C LEU A 103 9.03 -1.77 4.44
N LYS A 104 9.51 -2.97 4.05
CA LYS A 104 8.61 -4.10 3.71
C LYS A 104 7.70 -4.50 4.89
N LEU A 105 8.16 -4.26 6.12
CA LEU A 105 7.46 -4.60 7.35
C LEU A 105 6.54 -3.46 7.83
N ASP A 106 6.63 -2.27 7.22
CA ASP A 106 5.72 -1.16 7.48
C ASP A 106 4.42 -1.37 6.70
N PRO A 107 3.25 -1.52 7.36
CA PRO A 107 1.99 -1.76 6.67
C PRO A 107 1.63 -0.66 5.66
N HIS A 108 1.94 0.61 5.94
CA HIS A 108 1.63 1.73 5.05
C HIS A 108 2.48 1.69 3.79
N ALA A 109 3.80 1.57 3.95
CA ALA A 109 4.72 1.51 2.82
C ALA A 109 4.43 0.27 1.96
N ALA A 110 4.25 -0.89 2.60
CA ALA A 110 3.96 -2.14 1.92
C ALA A 110 2.64 -2.10 1.15
N SER A 111 1.57 -1.55 1.74
CA SER A 111 0.27 -1.40 1.05
C SER A 111 0.36 -0.47 -0.15
N LEU A 112 1.04 0.68 -0.04
CA LEU A 112 1.21 1.62 -1.15
C LEU A 112 1.99 1.00 -2.31
N MET A 113 3.10 0.34 -2.01
CA MET A 113 3.91 -0.32 -3.03
C MET A 113 3.18 -1.52 -3.65
N ALA A 114 2.38 -2.26 -2.86
CA ALA A 114 1.52 -3.32 -3.40
C ALA A 114 0.49 -2.75 -4.39
N GLY A 115 -0.19 -1.65 -4.03
CA GLY A 115 -1.13 -0.97 -4.93
C GLY A 115 -0.46 -0.49 -6.22
N GLU A 116 0.71 0.14 -6.14
CA GLU A 116 1.44 0.58 -7.35
C GLU A 116 1.91 -0.58 -8.21
N LEU A 117 2.43 -1.66 -7.61
CA LEU A 117 2.83 -2.85 -8.36
C LEU A 117 1.62 -3.48 -9.07
N THR A 118 0.48 -3.57 -8.40
CA THR A 118 -0.77 -4.06 -9.02
C THR A 118 -1.25 -3.13 -10.13
N SER A 119 -1.18 -1.82 -9.95
CA SER A 119 -1.54 -0.84 -10.99
C SER A 119 -0.64 -0.93 -12.22
N ASP A 120 0.66 -1.13 -12.03
CA ASP A 120 1.64 -1.39 -13.09
C ASP A 120 1.30 -2.68 -13.85
N HIS A 121 1.00 -3.76 -13.12
CA HIS A 121 0.56 -5.02 -13.73
C HIS A 121 -0.75 -4.86 -14.51
N ALA A 122 -1.72 -4.13 -13.96
CA ALA A 122 -3.00 -3.87 -14.62
C ALA A 122 -2.80 -3.13 -15.95
N SER A 123 -1.95 -2.11 -15.94
CA SER A 123 -1.61 -1.33 -17.12
C SER A 123 -0.89 -2.17 -18.18
N TYR A 124 0.08 -3.00 -17.77
CA TYR A 124 0.76 -3.93 -18.67
C TYR A 124 -0.22 -4.92 -19.31
N LEU A 125 -1.01 -5.61 -18.48
CA LEU A 125 -1.96 -6.61 -18.97
C LEU A 125 -2.97 -5.99 -19.92
N ARG A 126 -3.56 -4.83 -19.57
CA ARG A 126 -4.50 -4.12 -20.45
C ARG A 126 -3.90 -3.82 -21.83
N GLY A 127 -2.65 -3.37 -21.88
CA GLY A 127 -1.95 -3.12 -23.14
C GLY A 127 -1.67 -4.39 -23.96
N ARG A 128 -1.54 -5.55 -23.30
CA ARG A 128 -1.26 -6.84 -23.96
C ARG A 128 -2.52 -7.58 -24.40
N VAL A 129 -3.56 -7.59 -23.56
CA VAL A 129 -4.75 -8.42 -23.76
C VAL A 129 -5.93 -7.63 -24.34
N GLY A 130 -5.83 -6.30 -24.44
CA GLY A 130 -6.85 -5.44 -25.07
C GLY A 130 -8.09 -5.16 -24.22
N ARG A 131 -8.11 -5.63 -22.96
CA ARG A 131 -9.19 -5.37 -21.99
C ARG A 131 -8.62 -5.20 -20.58
N SER A 132 -9.42 -4.66 -19.67
CA SER A 132 -9.06 -4.67 -18.25
C SER A 132 -8.85 -6.11 -17.74
N PRO A 133 -7.76 -6.39 -17.02
CA PRO A 133 -7.57 -7.70 -16.40
C PRO A 133 -8.53 -7.87 -15.23
N THR A 134 -9.01 -9.10 -15.05
CA THR A 134 -9.73 -9.51 -13.85
C THR A 134 -8.81 -9.52 -12.65
N ALA A 135 -9.38 -9.47 -11.45
CA ALA A 135 -8.60 -9.53 -10.23
C ALA A 135 -7.91 -10.92 -10.05
N GLY A 136 -8.46 -11.99 -10.64
CA GLY A 136 -7.77 -13.28 -10.84
C GLY A 136 -6.50 -13.19 -11.68
N GLU A 137 -6.58 -12.49 -12.81
CA GLU A 137 -5.44 -12.29 -13.73
C GLU A 137 -4.37 -11.38 -13.14
N LEU A 138 -4.76 -10.38 -12.34
CA LEU A 138 -3.84 -9.57 -11.54
C LEU A 138 -3.11 -10.39 -10.49
N TYR A 139 -3.81 -11.32 -9.83
CA TYR A 139 -3.17 -12.26 -8.92
C TYR A 139 -2.23 -13.22 -9.68
N ALA A 140 -2.61 -13.72 -10.85
CA ALA A 140 -1.72 -14.51 -11.70
C ALA A 140 -0.46 -13.71 -12.11
N ALA A 141 -0.57 -12.39 -12.31
CA ALA A 141 0.58 -11.51 -12.58
C ALA A 141 1.48 -11.30 -11.36
N HIS A 142 0.94 -11.34 -10.14
CA HIS A 142 1.78 -11.36 -8.95
C HIS A 142 2.66 -12.62 -8.90
N PHE A 143 2.08 -13.77 -9.26
CA PHE A 143 2.76 -15.07 -9.20
C PHE A 143 3.72 -15.34 -10.37
N LEU A 144 3.29 -15.09 -11.62
CA LEU A 144 4.07 -15.36 -12.84
C LEU A 144 4.84 -14.15 -13.37
N GLY A 145 4.67 -12.98 -12.76
CA GLY A 145 5.01 -11.70 -13.37
C GLY A 145 3.98 -11.28 -14.45
N PRO A 146 4.00 -10.00 -14.85
CA PRO A 146 3.00 -9.46 -15.77
C PRO A 146 3.11 -10.06 -17.18
N GLN A 147 4.33 -10.35 -17.66
CA GLN A 147 4.55 -11.05 -18.95
C GLN A 147 4.02 -12.48 -18.91
N GLY A 148 4.30 -13.21 -17.83
CA GLY A 148 3.86 -14.59 -17.66
C GLY A 148 2.33 -14.70 -17.58
N SER A 149 1.68 -13.78 -16.87
CA SER A 149 0.22 -13.70 -16.82
C SER A 149 -0.39 -13.34 -18.18
N ALA A 150 0.15 -12.36 -18.91
CA ALA A 150 -0.31 -12.06 -20.27
C ALA A 150 -0.23 -13.29 -21.20
N ARG A 151 0.91 -14.00 -21.17
CA ARG A 151 1.09 -15.25 -21.93
C ARG A 151 0.10 -16.32 -21.51
N LEU A 152 -0.21 -16.45 -20.22
CA LEU A 152 -1.20 -17.41 -19.71
C LEU A 152 -2.62 -17.08 -20.21
N ILE A 153 -2.98 -15.79 -20.21
CA ILE A 153 -4.28 -15.30 -20.70
C ILE A 153 -4.42 -15.54 -22.21
N GLU A 154 -3.40 -15.22 -22.98
CA GLU A 154 -3.38 -15.50 -24.42
C GLU A 154 -3.49 -17.02 -24.68
N ALA A 155 -2.74 -17.83 -23.93
CA ALA A 155 -2.71 -19.27 -24.09
C ALA A 155 -4.03 -19.95 -23.68
N VAL A 156 -4.75 -19.48 -22.66
CA VAL A 156 -6.03 -20.10 -22.27
C VAL A 156 -7.10 -19.88 -23.35
N ASN A 157 -7.02 -18.77 -24.09
CA ASN A 157 -7.92 -18.50 -25.20
C ASN A 157 -7.55 -19.32 -26.45
N ALA A 158 -6.24 -19.47 -26.73
CA ALA A 158 -5.76 -20.12 -27.95
C ALA A 158 -5.62 -21.65 -27.83
N SER A 159 -5.17 -22.16 -26.69
CA SER A 159 -4.77 -23.56 -26.50
C SER A 159 -4.92 -24.02 -25.04
N PRO A 160 -6.14 -24.05 -24.48
CA PRO A 160 -6.36 -24.36 -23.06
C PRO A 160 -5.91 -25.77 -22.66
N GLY A 161 -5.86 -26.73 -23.59
CA GLY A 161 -5.38 -28.09 -23.37
C GLY A 161 -3.86 -28.27 -23.41
N ALA A 162 -3.10 -27.26 -23.80
CA ALA A 162 -1.64 -27.35 -23.88
C ALA A 162 -1.01 -27.50 -22.48
N SER A 163 0.18 -28.09 -22.42
CA SER A 163 0.94 -28.26 -21.16
C SER A 163 1.41 -26.91 -20.63
N ALA A 164 0.92 -26.50 -19.45
CA ALA A 164 1.39 -25.30 -18.78
C ALA A 164 2.84 -25.43 -18.32
N ALA A 165 3.25 -26.64 -17.91
CA ALA A 165 4.64 -26.88 -17.50
C ALA A 165 5.64 -26.70 -18.64
N ALA A 166 5.26 -27.07 -19.87
CA ALA A 166 6.09 -26.83 -21.05
C ALA A 166 6.15 -25.33 -21.42
N MET A 167 5.07 -24.59 -21.16
CA MET A 167 4.98 -23.17 -21.46
C MET A 167 5.73 -22.30 -20.45
N PHE A 168 5.75 -22.71 -19.17
CA PHE A 168 6.34 -21.98 -18.04
C PHE A 168 7.32 -22.88 -17.25
N PRO A 169 8.45 -23.31 -17.86
CA PRO A 169 9.33 -24.32 -17.26
C PRO A 169 9.91 -23.89 -15.91
N ASP A 170 10.35 -22.64 -15.77
CA ASP A 170 10.93 -22.14 -14.51
C ASP A 170 9.89 -22.06 -13.39
N ALA A 171 8.69 -21.57 -13.70
CA ALA A 171 7.59 -21.51 -12.74
C ALA A 171 7.11 -22.91 -12.36
N ALA A 172 7.11 -23.86 -13.29
CA ALA A 172 6.76 -25.25 -13.06
C ALA A 172 7.77 -25.99 -12.20
N ALA A 173 9.07 -25.73 -12.40
CA ALA A 173 10.13 -26.27 -11.56
C ALA A 173 10.02 -25.76 -10.12
N ALA A 174 9.77 -24.45 -9.94
CA ALA A 174 9.64 -23.84 -8.63
C ALA A 174 8.31 -24.19 -7.91
N ASN A 175 7.23 -24.47 -8.66
CA ASN A 175 5.88 -24.60 -8.11
C ASN A 175 5.18 -25.88 -8.61
N ARG A 176 5.77 -27.04 -8.33
CA ARG A 176 5.30 -28.32 -8.85
C ARG A 176 3.82 -28.61 -8.56
N THR A 177 3.32 -28.23 -7.39
CA THR A 177 1.91 -28.45 -7.00
C THR A 177 0.90 -27.65 -7.82
N ILE A 178 1.33 -26.55 -8.46
CA ILE A 178 0.49 -25.74 -9.35
C ILE A 178 0.51 -26.29 -10.78
N PHE A 179 1.69 -26.71 -11.24
CA PHE A 179 1.94 -27.08 -12.62
C PHE A 179 1.84 -28.59 -12.92
N TYR A 180 1.66 -29.43 -11.90
CA TYR A 180 1.47 -30.86 -12.04
C TYR A 180 0.30 -31.34 -11.18
N ARG A 181 -0.50 -32.27 -11.71
CA ARG A 181 -1.60 -32.94 -11.01
C ARG A 181 -1.49 -34.44 -11.23
N GLU A 182 -1.53 -35.22 -10.15
CA GLU A 182 -1.55 -36.68 -10.24
C GLU A 182 -0.41 -37.25 -11.13
N GLY A 183 0.77 -36.63 -11.06
CA GLY A 183 1.94 -37.03 -11.84
C GLY A 183 1.98 -36.54 -13.29
N ARG A 184 0.91 -35.96 -13.84
CA ARG A 184 0.90 -35.35 -15.19
C ARG A 184 1.09 -33.82 -15.14
N PRO A 185 1.61 -33.19 -16.21
CA PRO A 185 1.54 -31.74 -16.35
C PRO A 185 0.09 -31.23 -16.34
N ALA A 186 -0.15 -30.15 -15.60
CA ALA A 186 -1.41 -29.42 -15.65
C ALA A 186 -1.53 -28.68 -16.98
N THR A 187 -2.75 -28.57 -17.49
CA THR A 187 -3.01 -27.81 -18.71
C THR A 187 -3.02 -26.30 -18.44
N VAL A 188 -2.88 -25.50 -19.49
CA VAL A 188 -3.02 -24.04 -19.42
C VAL A 188 -4.34 -23.64 -18.76
N GLY A 189 -5.45 -24.26 -19.18
CA GLY A 189 -6.77 -24.00 -18.59
C GLY A 189 -6.85 -24.36 -17.11
N GLU A 190 -6.22 -25.46 -16.70
CA GLU A 190 -6.18 -25.88 -15.30
C GLU A 190 -5.37 -24.94 -14.41
N VAL A 191 -4.23 -24.45 -14.90
CA VAL A 191 -3.40 -23.46 -14.18
C VAL A 191 -4.10 -22.12 -14.12
N TYR A 192 -4.66 -21.65 -15.24
CA TYR A 192 -5.44 -20.41 -15.29
C TYR A 192 -6.61 -20.46 -14.31
N ALA A 193 -7.42 -21.53 -14.35
CA ALA A 193 -8.53 -21.70 -13.42
C ALA A 193 -8.05 -21.74 -11.96
N ASN A 194 -6.91 -22.38 -11.68
CA ASN A 194 -6.38 -22.45 -10.32
C ASN A 194 -5.94 -21.07 -9.79
N LEU A 195 -5.20 -20.31 -10.60
CA LEU A 195 -4.67 -19.00 -10.21
C LEU A 195 -5.78 -17.93 -10.14
N THR A 196 -6.80 -18.02 -10.99
CA THR A 196 -7.88 -17.02 -11.04
C THR A 196 -9.03 -17.31 -10.07
N ARG A 197 -9.25 -18.56 -9.64
CA ARG A 197 -10.37 -18.97 -8.76
C ARG A 197 -10.53 -18.11 -7.50
N THR A 198 -9.44 -17.58 -6.97
CA THR A 198 -9.48 -16.83 -5.70
C THR A 198 -9.37 -15.32 -5.88
N GLY A 199 -9.08 -14.84 -7.10
CA GLY A 199 -8.82 -13.43 -7.32
C GLY A 199 -10.06 -12.60 -7.62
N GLY A 200 -11.26 -13.16 -7.80
CA GLY A 200 -12.45 -12.34 -8.01
C GLY A 200 -13.75 -13.11 -7.91
N ALA A 201 -14.49 -12.90 -6.83
CA ALA A 201 -15.94 -12.90 -6.88
C ALA A 201 -16.40 -11.49 -7.27
N THR A 202 -16.06 -11.05 -8.47
CA THR A 202 -16.67 -9.89 -9.12
C THR A 202 -17.27 -10.39 -10.42
N ARG A 203 -18.60 -10.52 -10.41
CA ARG A 203 -19.39 -10.85 -11.59
C ARG A 203 -19.18 -9.74 -12.62
N ASP A 204 -18.89 -10.14 -13.86
CA ASP A 204 -18.99 -9.27 -15.02
C ASP A 204 -20.37 -8.57 -15.01
N THR A 205 -20.36 -7.25 -15.11
CA THR A 205 -21.56 -6.46 -15.36
C THR A 205 -21.70 -6.29 -16.87
N THR A 206 -22.50 -7.14 -17.49
CA THR A 206 -23.16 -6.78 -18.76
C THR A 206 -24.40 -5.94 -18.45
N PRO A 207 -24.73 -4.94 -19.30
CA PRO A 207 -25.88 -4.08 -19.10
C PRO A 207 -27.14 -4.72 -19.66
N ASP A 208 -28.16 -4.87 -18.81
CA ASP A 208 -29.60 -4.70 -19.08
C ASP A 208 -30.46 -5.69 -18.27
N ALA A 209 -31.29 -5.12 -17.39
CA ALA A 209 -32.61 -5.57 -16.92
C ALA A 209 -32.89 -5.06 -15.48
N ALA A 210 -33.96 -4.29 -15.36
CA ALA A 210 -34.47 -3.68 -14.13
C ALA A 210 -35.20 -4.69 -13.20
N PRO A 211 -35.78 -4.26 -12.04
CA PRO A 211 -35.32 -4.68 -10.72
C PRO A 211 -36.20 -5.76 -10.09
N ARG A 212 -35.61 -6.57 -9.20
CA ARG A 212 -36.37 -7.30 -8.18
C ARG A 212 -35.80 -7.07 -6.79
N ASP A 213 -36.69 -6.64 -5.92
CA ASP A 213 -36.48 -6.31 -4.51
C ASP A 213 -35.83 -7.45 -3.72
N THR A 214 -34.79 -7.09 -2.94
CA THR A 214 -34.33 -7.87 -1.79
C THR A 214 -34.02 -6.92 -0.62
N PRO A 215 -34.17 -7.37 0.64
CA PRO A 215 -34.32 -6.47 1.78
C PRO A 215 -33.00 -5.86 2.27
N ASN A 216 -32.96 -4.53 2.25
CA ASN A 216 -32.25 -3.60 3.13
C ASN A 216 -30.97 -4.11 3.84
N THR A 217 -29.83 -4.08 3.14
CA THR A 217 -28.48 -4.10 3.74
C THR A 217 -27.76 -2.74 3.60
N ASP A 218 -28.46 -1.70 3.12
CA ASP A 218 -27.87 -0.40 2.78
C ASP A 218 -27.74 0.57 3.96
N GLN A 219 -28.29 0.26 5.14
CA GLN A 219 -28.22 1.18 6.28
C GLN A 219 -26.89 1.16 7.04
N GLY A 220 -26.06 0.11 6.90
CA GLY A 220 -24.76 0.05 7.58
C GLY A 220 -23.69 0.95 6.95
N PHE A 221 -23.73 1.10 5.62
CA PHE A 221 -22.69 1.84 4.87
C PHE A 221 -22.95 3.36 4.85
N VAL A 222 -24.23 3.78 4.87
CA VAL A 222 -24.62 5.19 4.95
C VAL A 222 -24.31 5.79 6.33
N GLN A 223 -24.33 4.98 7.40
CA GLN A 223 -24.02 5.43 8.76
C GLN A 223 -22.51 5.67 8.98
N TYR A 224 -21.66 4.89 8.30
CA TYR A 224 -20.21 5.07 8.32
C TYR A 224 -19.75 6.25 7.46
N ALA A 225 -20.47 6.54 6.37
CA ALA A 225 -20.17 7.66 5.47
C ALA A 225 -20.67 9.03 5.96
N THR A 226 -21.75 9.08 6.76
CA THR A 226 -22.33 10.35 7.26
C THR A 226 -21.61 10.89 8.51
N GLY A 227 -21.06 10.02 9.38
CA GLY A 227 -20.32 10.45 10.58
C GLY A 227 -19.07 11.29 10.30
N ARG A 228 -18.32 10.97 9.24
CA ARG A 228 -17.10 11.72 8.86
C ARG A 228 -17.36 12.96 7.99
N ARG A 229 -18.58 13.12 7.48
CA ARG A 229 -18.97 14.31 6.69
C ARG A 229 -19.42 15.44 7.61
N LEU A 230 -20.17 15.12 8.68
CA LEU A 230 -20.61 16.09 9.68
C LEU A 230 -19.46 16.63 10.54
N GLU A 231 -18.48 15.79 10.91
CA GLU A 231 -17.28 16.26 11.63
C GLU A 231 -16.44 17.25 10.80
N ARG A 232 -16.32 17.06 9.48
CA ARG A 232 -15.62 18.01 8.60
C ARG A 232 -16.39 19.31 8.39
N ILE A 233 -17.72 19.27 8.32
CA ILE A 233 -18.55 20.47 8.20
C ILE A 233 -18.48 21.29 9.50
N GLN A 234 -18.56 20.65 10.68
CA GLN A 234 -18.38 21.34 11.96
C GLN A 234 -16.97 21.89 12.17
N GLN A 235 -15.92 21.16 11.73
CA GLN A 235 -14.55 21.66 11.78
C GLN A 235 -14.32 22.82 10.81
N GLN A 236 -14.99 22.83 9.65
CA GLN A 236 -14.94 23.94 8.70
C GLN A 236 -15.71 25.16 9.20
N GLU A 237 -16.88 24.99 9.84
CA GLU A 237 -17.62 26.09 10.47
C GLU A 237 -16.89 26.69 11.67
N ALA A 238 -16.20 25.88 12.48
CA ALA A 238 -15.37 26.35 13.58
C ALA A 238 -14.14 27.15 13.09
N LEU A 239 -13.55 26.76 11.96
CA LEU A 239 -12.44 27.50 11.33
C LEU A 239 -12.92 28.80 10.66
N VAL A 240 -14.09 28.80 10.03
CA VAL A 240 -14.68 30.00 9.42
C VAL A 240 -15.10 31.01 10.49
N ASN A 241 -15.67 30.56 11.62
CA ASN A 241 -15.96 31.45 12.75
C ASN A 241 -14.70 31.98 13.44
N LEU A 242 -13.60 31.22 13.47
CA LEU A 242 -12.32 31.70 14.00
C LEU A 242 -11.68 32.76 13.09
N ILE A 243 -11.81 32.61 11.76
CA ILE A 243 -11.31 33.57 10.77
C ILE A 243 -12.18 34.83 10.72
N LEU A 244 -13.50 34.70 10.84
CA LEU A 244 -14.43 35.84 10.84
C LEU A 244 -14.44 36.63 12.17
N ARG A 245 -14.10 35.97 13.29
CA ARG A 245 -13.97 36.63 14.61
C ARG A 245 -12.64 37.36 14.78
N GLY A 246 -11.60 36.96 14.05
CA GLY A 246 -10.28 37.60 14.10
C GLY A 246 -10.18 38.96 13.41
N SER A 247 -11.21 39.40 12.69
CA SER A 247 -11.22 40.68 11.97
C SER A 247 -12.21 41.72 12.55
N GLN A 248 -12.73 41.51 13.77
CA GLN A 248 -13.60 42.49 14.45
C GLN A 248 -13.04 43.08 15.75
N ASP A 249 -11.89 42.63 16.25
CA ASP A 249 -11.23 43.22 17.43
C ASP A 249 -10.12 44.22 17.04
N ALA A 250 -10.41 45.07 16.06
CA ALA A 250 -9.56 46.20 15.69
C ALA A 250 -10.42 47.46 15.55
N ASP A 251 -11.12 47.83 16.62
CA ASP A 251 -11.58 49.19 16.91
C ASP A 251 -12.26 49.18 18.30
N ASP A 252 -11.46 49.38 19.36
CA ASP A 252 -11.85 50.19 20.53
C ASP A 252 -10.71 50.31 21.54
N GLY A 253 -10.46 51.54 21.98
CA GLY A 253 -9.15 52.01 22.43
C GLY A 253 -8.78 51.85 23.90
N PHE A 254 -7.51 52.16 24.20
CA PHE A 254 -7.17 53.02 25.34
C PHE A 254 -5.77 53.65 25.18
N SER A 255 -5.67 54.87 25.67
CA SER A 255 -4.57 55.82 25.52
C SER A 255 -3.60 55.80 26.71
N LEU A 256 -2.37 56.23 26.40
CA LEU A 256 -1.37 56.92 27.22
C LEU A 256 -0.28 56.13 27.98
N ALA A 257 0.96 56.60 27.72
CA ALA A 257 2.13 56.74 28.59
C ALA A 257 3.44 56.09 28.06
N SER A 258 4.19 56.95 27.34
CA SER A 258 5.66 57.11 27.30
C SER A 258 6.54 56.21 28.17
N ASN A 259 7.63 55.66 27.63
CA ASN A 259 8.99 56.23 27.75
C ASN A 259 10.08 55.43 26.97
N SER A 260 10.93 56.19 26.27
CA SER A 260 12.37 56.01 25.96
C SER A 260 13.02 54.65 25.62
N GLY A 261 13.59 54.57 24.41
CA GLY A 261 15.05 54.50 24.22
C GLY A 261 15.72 53.16 23.87
N GLY A 262 16.41 53.11 22.72
CA GLY A 262 17.73 52.46 22.64
C GLY A 262 17.93 51.18 21.82
N SER A 263 18.20 51.36 20.52
CA SER A 263 19.27 50.71 19.73
C SER A 263 19.39 49.17 19.58
N SER A 264 19.32 48.78 18.29
CA SER A 264 20.27 47.90 17.56
C SER A 264 20.12 46.38 17.55
N ALA A 265 20.26 45.88 16.31
CA ALA A 265 20.73 44.56 15.88
C ALA A 265 19.70 43.43 15.70
N SER A 266 19.14 43.38 14.49
CA SER A 266 18.73 42.14 13.84
C SER A 266 19.93 41.18 13.69
N ARG A 267 19.80 39.95 14.20
CA ARG A 267 20.35 38.71 13.58
C ARG A 267 19.82 37.46 14.30
N MET A 268 19.03 36.70 13.53
CA MET A 268 19.06 35.24 13.33
C MET A 268 18.88 34.26 14.52
N THR A 269 17.81 33.47 14.36
CA THR A 269 17.72 32.01 14.51
C THR A 269 17.86 31.33 15.87
N SER A 270 16.89 30.44 16.07
CA SER A 270 16.89 29.21 16.89
C SER A 270 16.22 29.28 18.26
N SER A 271 15.58 28.15 18.56
CA SER A 271 15.23 27.67 19.89
C SER A 271 13.88 28.10 20.46
N MET A 272 12.87 27.30 20.16
CA MET A 272 11.73 27.06 21.06
C MET A 272 11.45 25.54 21.06
N PHE A 273 12.39 24.75 21.59
CA PHE A 273 12.06 23.44 22.15
C PHE A 273 11.81 23.66 23.64
N SER A 274 10.53 23.60 24.03
CA SER A 274 10.07 23.78 25.39
C SER A 274 10.68 22.75 26.34
N SER A 275 10.94 23.22 27.55
CA SER A 275 11.52 22.59 28.74
C SER A 275 10.87 21.29 29.25
N GLU A 276 9.91 20.72 28.53
CA GLU A 276 9.32 19.39 28.79
C GLU A 276 10.16 18.25 28.18
N MET A 277 10.94 18.50 27.12
CA MET A 277 11.72 17.46 26.45
C MET A 277 13.05 17.11 27.17
N LEU A 278 13.53 17.99 28.07
CA LEU A 278 14.71 17.75 28.91
C LEU A 278 14.42 16.96 30.19
N ARG A 279 13.15 16.76 30.55
CA ARG A 279 12.77 15.96 31.73
C ARG A 279 12.65 14.47 31.39
N VAL A 280 12.33 14.14 30.14
CA VAL A 280 12.21 12.75 29.64
C VAL A 280 13.58 12.09 29.39
N LEU A 281 14.66 12.87 29.31
CA LEU A 281 16.02 12.33 29.13
C LEU A 281 16.80 12.14 30.45
N SER A 282 16.28 12.59 31.59
CA SER A 282 16.90 12.34 32.91
C SER A 282 16.43 11.03 33.56
N ASP A 283 15.21 10.57 33.26
CA ASP A 283 14.68 9.31 33.82
C ASP A 283 15.15 8.06 33.04
N ALA A 284 15.70 8.24 31.84
CA ALA A 284 16.18 7.14 31.01
C ALA A 284 17.65 6.74 31.30
N SER A 285 18.42 7.57 32.02
CA SER A 285 19.82 7.29 32.37
C SER A 285 20.02 6.56 33.70
N ASP A 286 19.03 6.59 34.62
CA ASP A 286 19.15 5.93 35.93
C ASP A 286 18.68 4.46 35.96
N LYS A 287 18.08 3.96 34.86
CA LYS A 287 17.67 2.55 34.73
C LYS A 287 18.71 1.63 34.10
N ALA A 288 19.90 2.15 33.76
CA ALA A 288 21.00 1.38 33.17
C ALA A 288 22.15 1.06 34.15
N LYS A 289 21.95 1.25 35.47
CA LYS A 289 22.98 0.98 36.49
C LYS A 289 22.52 0.20 37.74
N ARG A 290 21.47 -0.62 37.63
CA ARG A 290 21.15 -1.65 38.63
C ARG A 290 20.81 -2.97 37.98
#